data_AF-A0A1U7M4V7-F1
#
_entry.id   AF-A0A1U7M4V7-F1
#
_cell.length_a   1.000
_cell.length_b   1.000
_cell.length_c   1.000
_cell.angle_alpha   90.00
_cell.angle_beta   90.00
_cell.angle_gamma   90.00
#
_symmetry.space_group_name_H-M   'P 1'
#
loop_
_entity.id
_entity.type
_entity.pdbx_description
1 polymer ?
#
loop_
_entity_poly.entity_id
_entity_poly.type
_entity_poly.pdbx_seq_one_letter_code
_entity_poly.pdbx_strand_id
1 'polypeptide(L)'
;MDITTILFYLAGLVLIYVVGMFLVIPIKILIKLLLNGIIGGVVLFLFNAVGGIFNLSIAINPLNAIIVGFLGVPGVILLLVLQIIL
;
A
#
# COMPACT_ATOMS: atom_id res chain seq x y z
N MET A 1 -17.42 8.48 -45.52
CA MET A 1 -16.44 7.90 -44.59
C MET A 1 -16.44 6.41 -44.85
N ASP A 2 -15.29 5.84 -45.18
CA ASP A 2 -15.21 4.42 -45.52
C ASP A 2 -15.28 3.56 -44.25
N ILE A 3 -15.85 2.36 -44.38
CA ILE A 3 -16.01 1.40 -43.27
C ILE A 3 -14.67 1.08 -42.60
N THR A 4 -13.59 1.05 -43.39
CA THR A 4 -12.22 0.87 -42.91
C THR A 4 -11.79 1.97 -41.94
N THR A 5 -12.11 3.23 -42.24
CA THR A 5 -11.76 4.38 -41.38
C THR A 5 -12.48 4.29 -40.05
N ILE A 6 -13.77 3.93 -40.08
CA ILE A 6 -14.59 3.73 -38.87
C ILE A 6 -14.01 2.61 -37.99
N LEU A 7 -13.55 1.51 -38.62
CA LEU A 7 -12.95 0.38 -37.91
C LEU A 7 -11.63 0.75 -37.22
N PHE A 8 -10.77 1.55 -37.87
CA PHE A 8 -9.53 2.05 -37.24
C PHE A 8 -9.80 2.99 -36.06
N TYR A 9 -10.82 3.85 -36.14
CA TYR A 9 -11.24 4.68 -35.00
C TYR A 9 -11.72 3.84 -33.81
N LEU A 10 -12.54 2.82 -34.06
CA LEU A 10 -12.98 1.88 -33.03
C LEU A 10 -11.80 1.12 -32.41
N ALA A 11 -10.88 0.62 -33.24
CA ALA A 11 -9.69 -0.07 -32.76
C ALA A 11 -8.81 0.85 -31.88
N GLY A 12 -8.60 2.11 -32.30
CA GLY A 12 -7.87 3.10 -31.52
C GLY A 12 -8.52 3.41 -30.18
N LEU A 13 -9.85 3.54 -30.14
CA LEU A 13 -10.61 3.77 -28.92
C LEU A 13 -10.45 2.61 -27.92
N VAL A 14 -10.57 1.37 -28.40
CA VAL A 14 -10.38 0.16 -27.58
C VAL A 14 -8.94 0.08 -27.05
N LEU A 15 -7.95 0.39 -27.89
CA LEU A 15 -6.54 0.34 -27.51
C LEU A 15 -6.24 1.37 -26.40
N ILE A 16 -6.75 2.61 -26.53
CA ILE A 16 -6.63 3.64 -25.50
C ILE A 16 -7.31 3.20 -24.19
N TYR A 17 -8.49 2.59 -24.28
CA TYR A 17 -9.21 2.09 -23.10
C TYR A 17 -8.41 1.02 -22.36
N VAL A 18 -7.84 0.05 -23.07
CA VAL A 18 -7.03 -1.02 -22.49
C VAL A 18 -5.77 -0.46 -21.81
N VAL A 19 -5.04 0.43 -22.50
CA VAL A 19 -3.83 1.06 -21.94
C VAL A 19 -4.18 1.92 -20.72
N GLY A 20 -5.26 2.69 -20.78
CA GLY A 20 -5.74 3.49 -19.66
C GLY A 20 -6.10 2.62 -18.45
N MET A 21 -6.77 1.49 -18.66
CA MET A 21 -7.12 0.56 -17.60
C MET A 21 -5.89 -0.04 -16.93
N PHE A 22 -4.87 -0.42 -17.71
CA PHE A 22 -3.61 -0.96 -17.20
C PHE A 22 -2.87 0.02 -16.28
N LEU A 23 -2.96 1.33 -16.51
CA LEU A 23 -2.36 2.36 -15.65
C LEU A 23 -3.16 2.64 -14.38
N VAL A 24 -4.50 2.63 -14.46
CA VAL A 24 -5.36 2.99 -13.31
C VAL A 24 -5.34 1.92 -12.21
N ILE A 25 -5.22 0.64 -12.58
CA ILE A 25 -5.17 -0.47 -11.62
C ILE A 25 -4.01 -0.35 -10.60
N PRO A 26 -2.73 -0.21 -11.01
CA PRO A 26 -1.61 -0.13 -10.07
C PRO A 26 -1.65 1.14 -9.21
N ILE A 27 -2.11 2.28 -9.77
CA ILE A 27 -2.24 3.54 -9.02
C ILE A 27 -3.22 3.38 -7.85
N LYS A 28 -4.37 2.72 -8.08
CA LYS A 28 -5.34 2.46 -7.00
C LYS A 28 -4.75 1.61 -5.88
N ILE A 29 -3.95 0.60 -6.22
CA ILE A 29 -3.27 -0.27 -5.25
C ILE A 29 -2.26 0.54 -4.44
N LEU A 30 -1.45 1.36 -5.11
CA LEU A 30 -0.46 2.24 -4.47
C LEU A 30 -1.09 3.20 -3.46
N ILE A 31 -2.22 3.83 -3.82
CA ILE A 31 -2.96 4.72 -2.92
C ILE A 31 -3.48 3.97 -1.69
N LYS A 32 -4.05 2.77 -1.89
CA LYS A 32 -4.55 1.94 -0.79
C LYS A 32 -3.41 1.51 0.16
N LEU A 33 -2.25 1.18 -0.41
CA LEU A 33 -1.07 0.78 0.34
C LEU A 33 -0.47 1.96 1.13
N LEU A 34 -0.46 3.17 0.55
CA LEU A 34 -0.09 4.42 1.22
C LEU A 34 -1.01 4.72 2.40
N LEU A 35 -2.33 4.65 2.21
CA LEU A 35 -3.29 4.91 3.30
C LEU A 35 -3.12 3.91 4.45
N ASN A 36 -3.01 2.61 4.15
CA ASN A 36 -2.76 1.59 5.16
C ASN A 36 -1.40 1.79 5.85
N GLY A 37 -0.36 2.14 5.09
CA GLY A 37 0.96 2.46 5.64
C GLY A 37 0.94 3.69 6.55
N ILE A 38 0.19 4.73 6.21
CA ILE A 38 0.04 5.90 7.09
C ILE A 38 -0.64 5.50 8.39
N ILE A 39 -1.74 4.73 8.33
CA ILE A 39 -2.46 4.26 9.52
C ILE A 39 -1.53 3.41 10.40
N GLY A 40 -0.83 2.43 9.83
CA GLY A 40 0.09 1.60 10.60
C GLY A 40 1.33 2.35 11.10
N GLY A 41 1.77 3.39 10.40
CA GLY A 41 2.82 4.31 10.85
C GLY A 41 2.38 5.11 12.07
N VAL A 42 1.13 5.60 12.08
CA VAL A 42 0.53 6.27 13.25
C VAL A 42 0.41 5.29 14.43
N VAL A 43 -0.03 4.06 14.19
CA VAL A 43 -0.11 3.03 15.24
C VAL A 43 1.28 2.70 15.80
N LEU A 44 2.29 2.53 14.95
CA LEU A 44 3.68 2.31 15.38
C LEU A 44 4.24 3.51 16.15
N PHE A 45 3.90 4.73 15.75
CA PHE A 45 4.32 5.94 16.44
C PHE A 45 3.73 6.01 17.86
N LEU A 46 2.42 5.77 17.98
CA LEU A 46 1.75 5.70 19.29
C LEU A 46 2.29 4.56 20.13
N PHE A 47 2.55 3.40 19.52
CA PHE A 47 3.15 2.27 20.19
C PHE A 47 4.55 2.60 20.70
N ASN A 48 5.43 3.21 19.89
CA ASN A 48 6.77 3.61 20.32
C ASN A 48 6.75 4.68 21.41
N ALA A 49 5.78 5.58 21.41
CA ALA A 49 5.64 6.58 22.46
C ALA A 49 5.34 5.95 23.84
N VAL A 50 4.53 4.89 23.88
CA VAL A 50 4.20 4.16 25.11
C VAL A 50 5.24 3.08 25.43
N GLY A 51 5.65 2.32 24.42
CA GLY A 51 6.64 1.24 24.47
C GLY A 51 8.06 1.72 24.77
N GLY A 52 8.38 2.98 24.44
CA GLY A 52 9.64 3.61 24.81
C GLY A 52 9.88 3.65 26.33
N ILE A 53 8.81 3.70 27.13
CA ILE A 53 8.89 3.61 28.60
C ILE A 53 9.37 2.22 29.04
N PHE A 54 9.07 1.20 28.23
CA PHE A 54 9.45 -0.20 28.45
C PHE A 54 10.72 -0.62 27.68
N ASN A 55 11.47 0.34 27.09
CA ASN A 55 12.58 0.08 26.16
C ASN A 55 12.22 -0.79 24.94
N LEU A 56 10.92 -0.88 24.59
CA LEU A 56 10.43 -1.58 23.42
C LEU A 56 10.21 -0.56 22.30
N SER A 57 11.16 -0.48 21.37
CA SER A 57 11.05 0.40 20.20
C SER A 57 11.14 -0.40 18.90
N ILE A 58 10.15 -0.22 18.03
CA ILE A 58 10.08 -0.85 16.71
C ILE A 58 10.40 0.22 15.66
N ALA A 59 11.27 -0.08 14.71
CA ALA A 59 11.62 0.88 13.66
C ALA A 59 10.39 1.26 12.81
N ILE A 60 10.14 2.57 12.63
CA ILE A 60 9.02 3.10 11.85
C ILE A 60 9.44 3.15 10.37
N ASN A 61 9.28 2.01 9.69
CA ASN A 61 9.64 1.84 8.28
C ASN A 61 8.37 1.67 7.45
N PRO A 62 8.33 2.06 6.17
CA PRO A 62 7.16 1.84 5.31
C PRO A 62 6.70 0.38 5.30
N LEU A 63 7.64 -0.57 5.31
CA LEU A 63 7.34 -2.00 5.38
C LEU A 63 6.63 -2.37 6.70
N ASN A 64 7.19 -1.98 7.84
CA ASN A 64 6.62 -2.22 9.16
C ASN A 64 5.26 -1.52 9.32
N ALA A 65 5.13 -0.33 8.78
CA ALA A 65 3.91 0.46 8.80
C ALA A 65 2.81 -0.16 7.92
N ILE A 66 3.14 -0.78 6.80
CA ILE A 66 2.17 -1.55 6.00
C ILE A 66 1.75 -2.83 6.73
N ILE A 67 2.71 -3.55 7.34
CA ILE A 67 2.44 -4.78 8.11
C ILE A 67 1.51 -4.48 9.28
N VAL A 68 1.81 -3.44 10.07
CA VAL A 68 0.98 -2.99 11.19
C VAL A 68 -0.30 -2.32 10.72
N GLY A 69 -0.29 -1.63 9.58
CA GLY A 69 -1.48 -1.03 8.99
C GLY A 69 -2.49 -2.06 8.48
N PHE A 70 -1.99 -3.21 8.01
CA PHE A 70 -2.80 -4.32 7.52
C PHE A 70 -3.26 -5.24 8.66
N LEU A 71 -2.36 -5.57 9.59
CA LEU A 71 -2.65 -6.50 10.69
C LEU A 71 -3.16 -5.80 11.96
N GLY A 72 -2.90 -4.51 12.15
CA GLY A 72 -3.22 -3.76 13.37
C GLY A 72 -2.34 -4.16 14.55
N VAL A 73 -2.97 -4.32 15.72
CA VAL A 73 -2.31 -4.75 16.97
C VAL A 73 -1.53 -6.07 16.82
N PRO A 74 -2.04 -7.13 16.17
CA PRO A 74 -1.23 -8.34 15.96
C PRO A 74 0.01 -8.10 15.10
N GLY A 75 0.01 -7.10 14.22
CA GLY A 75 1.21 -6.70 13.47
C GLY A 75 2.31 -6.15 14.36
N VAL A 76 1.95 -5.39 15.39
CA VAL A 76 2.92 -4.88 16.38
C VAL A 76 3.53 -6.03 17.18
N ILE A 77 2.70 -6.98 17.63
CA ILE A 77 3.16 -8.18 18.35
C ILE A 77 4.10 -9.00 17.48
N LEU A 78 3.78 -9.18 16.20
CA LEU A 78 4.62 -9.91 15.25
C LEU A 78 6.01 -9.25 15.11
N LEU A 79 6.05 -7.92 14.96
CA LEU A 79 7.30 -7.17 14.84
C LEU A 79 8.13 -7.22 16.12
N LEU A 80 7.50 -7.19 17.30
CA LEU A 80 8.19 -7.37 18.58
C LEU A 80 8.82 -8.75 18.69
N VAL A 81 8.09 -9.81 18.34
CA VAL A 81 8.62 -11.18 18.35
C VAL A 81 9.79 -11.30 17.37
N LEU A 82 9.67 -10.71 16.18
CA LEU A 82 10.73 -10.71 15.18
C LEU A 82 11.99 -9.99 15.68
N GLN A 83 11.83 -8.87 16.39
CA GLN A 83 12.92 -8.10 17.01
C GLN A 83 13.58 -8.81 18.20
N ILE A 84 12.89 -9.76 18.85
CA ILE A 84 13.48 -10.58 19.93
C ILE A 84 14.26 -11.77 19.34
N ILE A 85 13.84 -12.27 18.17
CA ILE A 85 14.46 -13.42 17.52
C ILE A 85 15.71 -13.04 16.70
N LEU A 86 15.69 -11.86 16.04
CA LEU A 86 16.78 -11.31 15.25
C LEU A 86 17.71 -10.42 16.09
#